data_AF-A0AAU9TFP5-F1
#
_entry.id   AF-A0AAU9TFP5-F1
#
_cell.length_a   1.000
_cell.length_b   1.000
_cell.length_c   1.000
_cell.angle_alpha   90.00
_cell.angle_beta   90.00
_cell.angle_gamma   90.00
#
_symmetry.space_group_name_H-M   'P 1'
#
loop_
_entity.id
_entity.type
_entity.pdbx_description
1 polymer ?
#
loop_
_entity_poly.entity_id
_entity_poly.type
_entity_poly.pdbx_seq_one_letter_code
_entity_poly.pdbx_strand_id
1 'polypeptide(L)' 'MFVAATESAALWRCKSCGKEVSNRWHHFHSHTAQRSLCPYCPATYSRIDTLRSHLRLKHAALLLKH' A
#
# COMPACT_ATOMS: atom_id res chain seq x y z
N MET A 1 0.92 -5.23 15.62
CA MET A 1 -0.45 -4.70 15.37
C MET A 1 -1.51 -5.81 15.29
N PHE A 2 -1.22 -7.08 15.62
CA PHE A 2 -2.18 -8.19 15.59
C PHE A 2 -2.06 -9.06 16.85
N VAL A 3 -3.15 -9.72 17.24
CA VAL A 3 -3.20 -10.74 18.30
C VAL A 3 -3.95 -11.96 17.81
N ALA A 4 -3.73 -13.13 18.41
CA ALA A 4 -4.55 -14.30 18.13
C ALA A 4 -6.01 -14.02 18.54
N ALA A 5 -6.96 -14.44 17.71
CA ALA A 5 -8.38 -14.35 18.03
C ALA A 5 -8.71 -15.32 19.16
N THR A 6 -9.56 -14.90 20.09
CA THR A 6 -9.89 -15.67 21.30
C THR A 6 -10.81 -16.85 21.01
N GLU A 7 -11.58 -16.80 19.92
CA GLU A 7 -12.57 -17.81 19.56
C GLU A 7 -12.11 -18.76 18.45
N SER A 8 -11.05 -18.42 17.71
CA SER A 8 -10.52 -19.27 16.65
C SER A 8 -9.01 -19.14 16.54
N ALA A 9 -8.29 -20.21 16.86
CA ALA A 9 -6.82 -20.24 16.84
C ALA A 9 -6.21 -20.00 15.45
N ALA A 10 -7.01 -20.07 14.38
CA ALA A 10 -6.58 -19.81 13.00
C ALA A 10 -6.73 -18.33 12.58
N LEU A 11 -7.35 -17.48 13.39
CA LEU A 11 -7.61 -16.08 13.07
C LEU A 11 -6.74 -15.12 13.88
N TRP A 12 -6.49 -13.96 13.28
CA TRP A 12 -5.73 -12.87 13.86
C TRP A 12 -6.60 -11.63 13.94
N ARG A 13 -6.69 -11.03 15.13
CA ARG A 13 -7.38 -9.76 15.35
C ARG A 13 -6.44 -8.58 15.15
N CYS A 14 -6.79 -7.67 14.25
CA CYS A 14 -6.08 -6.41 14.04
C CYS A 14 -6.33 -5.46 15.22
N LYS A 15 -5.27 -4.99 15.87
CA LYS A 15 -5.40 -3.97 16.94
C LYS A 15 -5.79 -2.59 16.40
N SER A 16 -5.48 -2.30 15.13
CA SER A 16 -5.71 -0.98 14.54
C SER A 16 -7.16 -0.74 14.12
N CYS A 17 -7.88 -1.79 13.71
CA CYS A 17 -9.28 -1.67 13.27
C CYS A 17 -10.24 -2.72 13.86
N GLY A 18 -9.74 -3.62 14.71
CA GLY A 18 -10.56 -4.62 15.42
C GLY A 18 -10.98 -5.84 14.60
N LYS A 19 -10.76 -5.85 13.27
CA LYS A 19 -11.15 -6.97 12.39
C LYS A 19 -10.36 -8.24 12.67
N GLU A 20 -11.05 -9.37 12.62
CA GLU A 20 -10.46 -10.71 12.63
C GLU A 20 -10.26 -11.21 11.19
N VAL A 21 -9.05 -11.69 10.89
CA VAL A 21 -8.65 -12.13 9.57
C VAL A 21 -7.80 -13.39 9.67
N SER A 22 -7.93 -14.30 8.71
CA SER A 22 -7.07 -15.49 8.63
C SER A 22 -5.65 -15.16 8.21
N ASN A 23 -5.47 -14.15 7.35
CA ASN A 23 -4.16 -13.69 6.89
C ASN A 23 -3.87 -12.25 7.34
N ARG A 24 -3.13 -12.13 8.45
CA ARG A 24 -2.74 -10.83 9.03
C ARG A 24 -1.82 -10.00 8.12
N TRP A 25 -0.99 -10.63 7.29
CA TRP A 25 -0.06 -9.92 6.41
C TRP A 25 -0.77 -9.30 5.22
N HIS A 26 -1.67 -10.04 4.59
CA HIS A 26 -2.54 -9.49 3.54
C HIS A 26 -3.36 -8.31 4.07
N HIS A 27 -3.95 -8.46 5.27
CA HIS A 27 -4.70 -7.37 5.91
C HIS A 27 -3.80 -6.19 6.30
N PHE A 28 -2.55 -6.41 6.72
CA PHE A 28 -1.63 -5.33 7.00
C PHE A 28 -1.45 -4.40 5.78
N HIS A 29 -1.45 -4.97 4.57
CA HIS A 29 -1.35 -4.19 3.35
C HIS A 29 -2.54 -3.26 3.09
N SER A 30 -3.72 -3.52 3.66
CA SER A 30 -4.84 -2.57 3.56
C SER A 30 -4.66 -1.34 4.45
N HIS A 31 -3.86 -1.45 5.51
CA HIS A 31 -3.53 -0.32 6.41
C HIS A 31 -2.34 0.48 5.92
N THR A 32 -1.38 -0.17 5.27
CA THR A 32 -0.34 0.54 4.54
C THR A 32 -0.96 1.06 3.24
N ALA A 33 -1.42 2.32 3.26
CA ALA A 33 -1.64 3.03 2.01
C ALA A 33 -0.34 2.96 1.20
N GLN A 34 -0.28 2.13 0.16
CA GLN A 34 0.88 2.03 -0.73
C GLN A 34 0.98 3.35 -1.50
N ARG A 35 1.59 4.32 -0.85
CA ARG A 35 1.84 5.65 -1.41
C ARG A 35 3.06 5.55 -2.30
N SER A 36 2.80 5.49 -3.60
CA SER A 36 3.81 5.54 -4.64
C SER A 36 4.20 7.00 -4.84
N LEU A 37 5.39 7.38 -4.36
CA LEU A 37 5.94 8.73 -4.48
C LEU A 37 6.57 8.91 -5.85
N CYS A 38 6.40 10.09 -6.45
CA CYS A 38 7.16 10.45 -7.64
C CYS A 38 8.62 10.76 -7.23
N PRO A 39 9.64 10.19 -7.91
CA PRO A 39 11.03 10.50 -7.63
C PRO A 39 11.47 11.90 -8.10
N TYR A 40 10.65 12.59 -8.91
CA TYR A 40 11.01 13.86 -9.55
C TYR A 40 10.17 15.05 -9.07
N CYS A 41 9.16 14.83 -8.21
CA CYS A 41 8.31 15.89 -7.66
C CYS A 41 7.61 15.42 -6.37
N PRO A 42 6.99 16.31 -5.57
CA PRO A 42 6.35 15.93 -4.29
C PRO A 42 5.01 15.19 -4.47
N ALA A 43 4.61 14.84 -5.70
CA ALA A 43 3.36 14.16 -5.97
C ALA A 43 3.36 12.73 -5.38
N THR A 44 2.25 12.37 -4.74
CA THR A 44 2.06 11.06 -4.11
C THR A 44 0.79 10.41 -4.66
N TYR A 45 0.88 9.12 -4.97
CA TYR A 45 -0.20 8.35 -5.59
C TYR A 45 -0.58 7.15 -4.74
N SER A 46 -1.86 6.82 -4.66
CA SER A 46 -2.35 5.64 -3.93
C SER A 46 -2.13 4.33 -4.68
N ARG A 47 -1.74 4.37 -5.96
CA ARG A 47 -1.52 3.21 -6.81
C ARG A 47 -0.33 3.43 -7.73
N ILE A 48 0.31 2.34 -8.15
CA ILE A 48 1.50 2.39 -9.02
C ILE A 48 1.17 2.75 -10.48
N ASP A 49 -0.01 2.38 -10.98
CA ASP A 49 -0.46 2.67 -12.34
C ASP A 49 -0.70 4.17 -12.54
N THR A 50 -1.27 4.85 -11.54
CA THR A 50 -1.46 6.30 -11.56
C THR A 50 -0.13 7.04 -11.46
N LEU A 51 0.83 6.56 -10.66
CA LEU A 51 2.21 7.07 -10.68
C LEU A 51 2.84 6.91 -12.08
N ARG A 52 2.74 5.73 -12.71
CA ARG A 52 3.31 5.49 -14.05
C ARG A 52 2.73 6.43 -15.11
N SER A 53 1.42 6.67 -15.09
CA SER A 53 0.79 7.65 -15.98
C SER A 53 1.26 9.07 -15.72
N HIS A 54 1.41 9.46 -14.45
CA HIS A 54 2.01 10.73 -14.09
C HIS A 54 3.43 10.87 -14.63
N LEU A 55 4.29 9.86 -14.46
CA LEU A 55 5.66 9.89 -14.96
C LEU A 55 5.70 10.08 -16.49
N ARG A 56 4.84 9.37 -17.23
CA ARG A 56 4.74 9.52 -18.70
C ARG A 56 4.24 10.89 -19.15
N LEU A 57 3.38 11.56 -18.37
CA LEU A 57 2.77 12.83 -18.78
C LEU A 57 3.53 14.06 -18.27
N LYS A 58 4.11 13.98 -17.06
CA LYS A 58 4.77 15.10 -16.38
C LYS A 58 6.29 15.00 -16.36
N HIS A 59 6.83 13.79 -16.53
CA HIS A 59 8.26 13.53 -16.51
C HIS A 59 8.74 12.76 -17.76
N ALA A 60 7.98 12.84 -18.87
CA ALA A 60 8.29 12.13 -20.12
C ALA A 60 9.74 12.37 -20.58
N ALA A 61 10.19 13.62 -20.53
CA ALA A 61 11.53 14.03 -20.93
C ALA A 61 12.65 13.48 -20.01
N LEU A 62 12.32 13.07 -18.79
CA LEU A 62 13.26 12.46 -17.84
C LEU A 62 13.33 10.94 -17.99
N LEU A 63 12.32 10.32 -18.63
CA LEU A 63 12.27 8.87 -18.88
C LEU A 63 12.96 8.44 -20.19
N LEU A 64 13.31 9.39 -21.06
CA LEU A 64 13.87 9.14 -22.40
C LEU A 64 15.40 9.31 -22.48
N LYS A 65 16.07 9.64 -21.38
CA LYS A 65 17.53 9.70 -21.34
C LYS A 65 18.08 8.29 -21.09
N HIS A 66 18.49 7.62 -22.17
CA HIS A 66 19.23 6.37 -22.15
C HIS A 66 20.66 6.59 -22.66
#